data_AF-L5LZL4-F1
#
_entry.id   AF-L5LZL4-F1
#
_cell.length_a   1.000
_cell.length_b   1.000
_cell.length_c   1.000
_cell.angle_alpha   90.00
_cell.angle_beta   90.00
_cell.angle_gamma   90.00
#
_symmetry.space_group_name_H-M   'P 1'
#
loop_
_entity.id
_entity.type
_entity.pdbx_description
1 polymer ?
#
loop_
_entity_poly.entity_id
_entity_poly.type
_entity_poly.pdbx_seq_one_letter_code
_entity_poly.pdbx_strand_id
1 'polypeptide(L)'
;MKVKKNLLPRHFPVITDNDQGAMQEDYPFIPRDCYYFSYLEGVPGSMGTLDTCYGGLRGMLQVDDSTYEIKPMEASSKFEHEISCL
;
A
#
# COMPACT_ATOMS: atom_id res chain seq x y z
N MET A 1 -1.97 -12.60 -9.03
CA MET A 1 -2.29 -11.61 -7.98
C MET A 1 -3.73 -11.15 -8.14
N LYS A 2 -4.51 -11.00 -7.05
CA LYS A 2 -5.91 -10.57 -7.13
C LYS A 2 -6.01 -9.08 -6.81
N VAL A 3 -6.51 -8.31 -7.76
CA VAL A 3 -6.82 -6.89 -7.55
C VAL A 3 -7.94 -6.75 -6.55
N LYS A 4 -7.76 -5.87 -5.55
CA LYS A 4 -8.77 -5.60 -4.54
C LYS A 4 -9.58 -4.37 -4.91
N LYS A 5 -10.69 -4.61 -5.63
CA LYS A 5 -11.48 -3.56 -6.32
C LYS A 5 -12.31 -2.63 -5.42
N ASN A 6 -12.40 -2.91 -4.12
CA ASN A 6 -13.22 -2.17 -3.14
C ASN A 6 -12.50 -1.98 -1.79
N LEU A 7 -11.20 -1.71 -1.80
CA LEU A 7 -10.47 -1.45 -0.56
C LEU A 7 -10.95 -0.16 0.12
N LEU A 8 -11.24 0.87 -0.69
CA LEU A 8 -11.79 2.14 -0.24
C LEU A 8 -12.99 2.55 -1.12
N PRO A 9 -14.01 3.20 -0.56
CA PRO A 9 -15.14 3.75 -1.33
C PRO A 9 -14.68 4.90 -2.25
N ARG A 10 -15.46 5.17 -3.31
CA ARG A 10 -15.17 6.24 -4.29
C ARG A 10 -15.02 7.62 -3.68
N HIS A 11 -15.76 7.89 -2.62
CA HIS A 11 -15.83 9.17 -1.94
C HIS A 11 -15.46 8.93 -0.48
N PHE A 12 -14.21 8.55 -0.23
CA PHE A 12 -13.71 8.39 1.12
C PHE A 12 -13.33 9.76 1.67
N PRO A 13 -14.09 10.33 2.64
CA PRO A 13 -13.75 11.63 3.20
C PRO A 13 -12.53 11.49 4.11
N VAL A 14 -11.58 12.40 3.96
CA VAL A 14 -10.44 12.58 4.86
C VAL A 14 -10.67 13.86 5.64
N ILE A 15 -10.74 13.75 6.96
CA ILE A 15 -10.95 14.90 7.84
C ILE A 15 -9.64 15.22 8.55
N THR A 16 -9.19 16.46 8.43
CA THR A 16 -7.96 16.96 9.03
C THR A 16 -8.23 18.30 9.71
N ASP A 17 -7.45 18.63 10.74
CA ASP A 17 -7.44 19.99 11.31
C ASP A 17 -6.29 20.77 10.68
N ASN A 18 -6.55 21.99 10.25
CA ASN A 18 -5.50 22.88 9.75
C ASN A 18 -4.66 23.47 10.89
N ASP A 19 -3.61 24.23 10.55
CA ASP A 19 -2.70 24.84 11.53
C ASP A 19 -3.38 25.83 12.50
N GLN A 20 -4.62 26.23 12.20
CA GLN A 20 -5.44 27.13 13.01
C GLN A 20 -6.49 26.36 13.86
N GLY A 21 -6.49 25.02 13.80
CA GLY A 21 -7.43 24.15 14.49
C GLY A 21 -8.83 24.12 13.89
N ALA A 22 -9.00 24.57 12.64
CA ALA A 22 -10.26 24.46 11.92
C ALA A 22 -10.33 23.14 11.15
N MET A 23 -11.48 22.47 11.26
CA MET A 23 -11.75 21.21 10.58
C MET A 23 -11.88 21.42 9.06
N GLN A 24 -11.16 20.60 8.29
CA GLN A 24 -11.21 20.50 6.85
C GLN A 24 -11.64 19.09 6.44
N GLU A 25 -12.44 19.01 5.38
CA GLU A 25 -12.89 17.75 4.78
C GLU A 25 -12.46 17.70 3.32
N ASP A 26 -11.63 16.72 2.98
CA ASP A 26 -11.10 16.49 1.65
C ASP A 26 -11.59 15.14 1.08
N TYR A 27 -11.65 15.06 -0.25
CA TYR A 27 -12.07 13.86 -0.98
C TYR A 27 -10.97 13.44 -1.96
N PRO A 28 -9.89 12.78 -1.48
CA PRO A 28 -8.77 12.43 -2.35
C PRO A 28 -9.18 11.45 -3.44
N PHE A 29 -8.60 11.63 -4.63
CA PHE A 29 -8.73 10.65 -5.70
C PHE A 29 -7.97 9.38 -5.34
N ILE A 30 -8.68 8.25 -5.28
CA ILE A 30 -8.08 6.94 -5.00
C ILE A 30 -7.99 6.15 -6.30
N PRO A 31 -6.77 5.89 -6.83
CA PRO A 31 -6.61 5.11 -8.04
C PRO A 31 -7.18 3.69 -7.87
N ARG A 32 -7.82 3.19 -8.92
CA ARG A 32 -8.37 1.83 -8.96
C ARG A 32 -7.36 0.87 -9.53
N ASP A 33 -7.56 -0.41 -9.22
CA ASP A 33 -6.84 -1.52 -9.85
C ASP A 33 -5.31 -1.52 -9.64
N CYS A 34 -4.84 -0.88 -8.57
CA CYS A 34 -3.41 -0.79 -8.21
C CYS A 34 -3.10 -1.36 -6.80
N TYR A 35 -4.13 -1.79 -6.05
CA TYR A 35 -4.00 -2.52 -4.80
C TYR A 35 -4.23 -4.02 -5.01
N TYR A 36 -3.31 -4.82 -4.51
CA TYR A 36 -3.29 -6.26 -4.70
C TYR A 36 -3.22 -6.99 -3.37
N PHE A 37 -3.94 -8.10 -3.30
CA PHE A 37 -3.80 -9.09 -2.23
C PHE A 37 -3.61 -10.47 -2.87
N SER A 38 -2.64 -11.24 -2.41
CA SER A 38 -2.39 -12.58 -2.91
C SER A 38 -1.64 -13.47 -1.92
N TYR A 39 -1.50 -14.74 -2.29
CA TYR A 39 -0.66 -15.73 -1.63
C TYR A 39 0.64 -15.86 -2.43
N LEU A 40 1.76 -16.18 -1.78
CA LEU A 40 3.01 -16.47 -2.48
C LEU A 40 2.93 -17.86 -3.10
N GLU A 41 3.38 -17.97 -4.34
CA GLU A 41 3.41 -19.24 -5.06
C GLU A 41 4.37 -20.21 -4.37
N GLY A 42 3.90 -21.45 -4.13
CA GLY A 42 4.71 -22.48 -3.49
C GLY A 42 4.89 -22.34 -1.98
N VAL A 43 4.28 -21.34 -1.33
CA VAL A 43 4.41 -21.12 0.12
C VAL A 43 3.02 -21.16 0.80
N PRO A 44 2.59 -22.33 1.31
CA PRO A 44 1.31 -22.46 2.01
C PRO A 44 1.22 -21.52 3.22
N GLY A 45 0.05 -20.93 3.44
CA GLY A 45 -0.19 -20.02 4.58
C GLY A 45 0.40 -18.62 4.44
N SER A 46 1.23 -18.37 3.42
CA SER A 46 1.77 -17.05 3.14
C SER A 46 0.72 -16.06 2.64
N MET A 47 0.96 -14.78 2.80
CA MET A 47 0.12 -13.76 2.17
C MET A 47 0.93 -12.52 1.82
N GLY A 48 0.37 -11.67 0.96
CA GLY A 48 1.00 -10.42 0.60
C GLY A 48 -0.01 -9.37 0.17
N THR A 49 0.29 -8.13 0.51
CA THR A 49 -0.42 -6.92 0.06
C THR A 49 0.55 -6.03 -0.68
N LEU A 50 0.18 -5.58 -1.88
CA LEU A 50 1.01 -4.68 -2.69
C LEU A 50 0.19 -3.46 -3.15
N ASP A 51 0.80 -2.29 -3.12
CA ASP A 51 0.33 -1.00 -3.62
C ASP A 51 1.27 -0.54 -4.73
N THR A 52 0.68 -0.16 -5.87
CA THR A 52 1.37 0.37 -7.06
C THR A 52 0.80 1.71 -7.54
N CYS A 53 -0.08 2.33 -6.75
CA CYS A 53 -0.95 3.42 -7.19
C CYS A 53 -0.21 4.73 -7.49
N TYR A 54 0.93 4.97 -6.84
CA TYR A 54 1.66 6.24 -6.90
C TYR A 54 3.07 6.09 -7.48
N GLY A 55 3.23 5.21 -8.48
CA GLY A 55 4.50 5.08 -9.20
C GLY A 55 5.62 4.50 -8.34
N GLY A 56 5.31 3.54 -7.47
CA GLY A 56 6.28 2.82 -6.65
C GLY A 56 5.66 1.50 -6.18
N LEU A 57 6.48 0.50 -5.89
CA LEU A 57 6.03 -0.73 -5.25
C LEU A 57 6.14 -0.57 -3.73
N ARG A 58 5.01 -0.65 -3.04
CA ARG A 58 4.93 -0.70 -1.58
C ARG A 58 4.17 -1.93 -1.15
N GLY A 59 4.47 -2.48 0.01
CA GLY A 59 3.64 -3.57 0.53
C GLY A 59 4.28 -4.39 1.62
N MET A 60 3.60 -5.49 1.95
CA MET A 60 4.04 -6.43 2.97
C MET A 60 3.86 -7.86 2.47
N LEU A 61 4.81 -8.72 2.84
CA LEU A 61 4.78 -10.16 2.61
C LEU A 61 4.86 -10.86 3.96
N GLN A 62 3.93 -11.75 4.24
CA GLN A 62 3.98 -12.60 5.42
C GLN A 62 4.33 -14.02 4.97
N VAL A 63 5.42 -14.53 5.53
CA VAL A 63 5.93 -15.89 5.29
C VAL A 63 6.25 -16.49 6.65
N ASP A 64 5.55 -17.57 6.98
CA ASP A 64 5.56 -18.17 8.32
C ASP A 64 5.30 -17.10 9.41
N ASP A 65 6.21 -16.99 10.39
CA ASP A 65 6.14 -16.01 11.47
C ASP A 65 6.86 -14.69 11.13
N SER A 66 7.38 -14.55 9.91
CA SER A 66 8.10 -13.35 9.47
C SER A 66 7.22 -12.44 8.61
N THR A 67 7.33 -11.13 8.85
CA THR A 67 6.73 -10.12 7.98
C THR A 67 7.81 -9.30 7.32
N TYR A 68 7.77 -9.18 6.01
CA TYR A 68 8.69 -8.37 5.22
C TYR A 68 7.94 -7.16 4.67
N GLU A 69 8.51 -5.98 4.83
CA GLU A 69 8.05 -4.75 4.22
C GLU A 69 8.84 -4.47 2.95
N ILE A 70 8.14 -4.01 1.90
CA ILE A 70 8.73 -3.51 0.66
C ILE A 70 8.41 -2.02 0.60
N LYS A 71 9.45 -1.19 0.50
CA LYS A 71 9.31 0.27 0.35
C LYS A 71 10.24 0.81 -0.74
N PRO A 72 9.83 1.84 -1.49
CA PRO A 72 10.71 2.51 -2.44
C PRO A 72 11.85 3.23 -1.70
N MET A 73 13.02 3.26 -2.32
CA MET A 73 14.11 4.12 -1.87
C MET A 73 13.86 5.53 -2.40
N GLU A 74 13.46 6.46 -1.51
CA GLU A 74 13.06 7.84 -1.86
C GLU A 74 14.12 8.61 -2.66
N ALA A 75 15.41 8.31 -2.46
CA ALA A 75 16.52 8.95 -3.18
C ALA A 75 16.97 8.21 -4.46
N SER A 76 16.33 7.10 -4.83
CA SER A 76 16.75 6.29 -5.97
C SER A 76 16.24 6.85 -7.30
N SER A 77 17.15 7.03 -8.25
CA SER A 77 16.82 7.34 -9.65
C SER A 77 16.55 6.10 -10.51
N LYS A 78 16.69 4.91 -9.93
CA LYS A 78 16.63 3.61 -10.64
C LYS A 78 15.46 2.72 -10.20
N PHE A 79 14.50 3.28 -9.46
CA PHE A 79 13.34 2.53 -8.97
C PHE A 79 13.72 1.37 -8.05
N GLU A 80 14.70 1.60 -7.17
CA GLU A 80 15.15 0.60 -6.19
C GLU A 80 14.20 0.53 -4.99
N HIS A 81 14.06 -0.67 -4.42
CA HIS A 81 13.23 -0.95 -3.25
C HIS A 81 14.08 -1.59 -2.17
N GLU A 82 13.81 -1.20 -0.93
CA GLU A 82 14.34 -1.87 0.25
C GLU A 82 13.33 -2.93 0.72
N ILE A 83 13.85 -4.10 1.09
CA ILE A 83 13.08 -5.17 1.73
C ILE A 83 13.62 -5.35 3.14
N SER A 84 12.77 -5.14 4.15
CA SER A 84 13.14 -5.25 5.57
C SER A 84 12.21 -6.21 6.30
N CYS A 85 12.76 -7.09 7.15
CA CYS A 85 11.97 -7.89 8.07
C CYS A 85 11.53 -7.02 9.25
N LEU A 86 10.25 -7.11 9.62
CA LEU A 86 9.65 -6.51 10.80
C LEU A 86 9.73 -7.46 12.00
#